data_AF-A0A8J3Z1D8-F1
#
_entry.id   AF-A0A8J3Z1D8-F1
#
_cell.length_a   1.000
_cell.length_b   1.000
_cell.length_c   1.000
_cell.angle_alpha   90.00
_cell.angle_beta   90.00
_cell.angle_gamma   90.00
#
_symmetry.space_group_name_H-M   'P 1'
#
loop_
_entity.id
_entity.type
_entity.pdbx_description
1 polymer ?
#
loop_
_entity_poly.entity_id
_entity_poly.type
_entity_poly.pdbx_seq_one_letter_code
_entity_poly.pdbx_strand_id
1 'polypeptide(L)'
;MTQDDEAVGRLRDAVGRLAEETRGRTRTHRSHDDADDTLGTVATDDAIGFDPFPLLRALARHGAEVVVMGQVAGILHGSRELTGDLDLLWTGDAGQAAALAAGFASVAADLTDDDGRPVACDPASFALPKVQFRTADASGDCCTPALPWGDLPIADFLARRRTARADGFDVHYLDRADLIRMRRAVGRPKDLRRAAELDQGV
;
A
#
# COMPACT_ATOMS: atom_id res chain seq x y z
N MET A 1 -16.91 -13.49 -16.88
CA MET A 1 -15.64 -13.13 -16.21
C MET A 1 -15.39 -11.67 -16.50
N THR A 2 -15.42 -10.81 -15.49
CA THR A 2 -14.89 -9.45 -15.63
C THR A 2 -13.39 -9.55 -15.85
N GLN A 3 -12.90 -8.99 -16.94
CA GLN A 3 -11.48 -8.97 -17.25
C GLN A 3 -10.79 -7.95 -16.34
N ASP A 4 -9.70 -8.37 -15.71
CA ASP A 4 -8.86 -7.45 -14.94
C ASP A 4 -8.17 -6.45 -15.87
N ASP A 5 -8.02 -5.23 -15.40
CA ASP A 5 -7.21 -4.24 -16.10
C ASP A 5 -5.74 -4.66 -16.13
N GLU A 6 -5.02 -4.21 -17.15
CA GLU A 6 -3.59 -4.52 -17.34
C GLU A 6 -2.74 -4.19 -16.10
N ALA A 7 -3.06 -3.08 -15.41
CA ALA A 7 -2.40 -2.69 -14.16
C ALA A 7 -2.57 -3.75 -13.07
N VAL A 8 -3.78 -4.28 -12.92
CA VAL A 8 -4.08 -5.35 -11.95
C VAL A 8 -3.38 -6.65 -12.35
N GLY A 9 -3.33 -6.96 -13.66
CA GLY A 9 -2.55 -8.07 -14.19
C GLY A 9 -1.07 -8.01 -13.75
N ARG A 10 -0.43 -6.85 -13.89
CA ARG A 10 0.96 -6.64 -13.41
C ARG A 10 1.12 -6.90 -11.92
N LEU A 11 0.15 -6.46 -11.10
CA LEU A 11 0.19 -6.69 -9.66
C LEU A 11 0.05 -8.17 -9.31
N ARG A 12 -0.86 -8.90 -9.98
CA ARG A 12 -0.98 -10.36 -9.79
C ARG A 12 0.30 -11.09 -10.17
N ASP A 13 0.90 -10.73 -11.30
CA ASP A 13 2.17 -11.32 -11.74
C ASP A 13 3.30 -11.02 -10.75
N ALA A 14 3.34 -9.82 -10.17
CA ALA A 14 4.30 -9.48 -9.13
C ALA A 14 4.09 -10.28 -7.83
N VAL A 15 2.85 -10.44 -7.38
CA VAL A 15 2.49 -11.30 -6.22
C VAL A 15 2.92 -12.75 -6.48
N GLY A 16 2.66 -13.29 -7.67
CA GLY A 16 3.09 -14.63 -8.07
C GLY A 16 4.61 -14.81 -8.02
N ARG A 17 5.36 -13.88 -8.62
CA ARG A 17 6.84 -13.89 -8.58
C ARG A 17 7.37 -13.78 -7.15
N LEU A 18 6.77 -12.93 -6.32
CA LEU A 18 7.19 -12.79 -4.92
C LEU A 18 6.95 -14.08 -4.12
N ALA A 19 5.82 -14.76 -4.35
CA ALA A 19 5.54 -16.05 -3.75
C ALA A 19 6.56 -17.11 -4.16
N GLU A 20 7.03 -17.08 -5.41
CA GLU A 20 8.12 -17.95 -5.88
C GLU A 20 9.45 -17.63 -5.19
N GLU A 21 9.83 -16.36 -5.11
CA GLU A 21 11.06 -15.92 -4.46
C GLU A 21 11.07 -16.18 -2.94
N THR A 22 9.90 -16.16 -2.31
CA THR A 22 9.71 -16.36 -0.86
C THR A 22 9.44 -17.80 -0.47
N ARG A 23 9.28 -18.70 -1.44
CA ARG A 23 9.00 -20.11 -1.21
C ARG A 23 10.09 -20.75 -0.34
N GLY A 24 9.68 -21.29 0.80
CA GLY A 24 10.58 -21.99 1.73
C GLY A 24 11.50 -21.08 2.54
N ARG A 25 11.32 -19.74 2.49
CA ARG A 25 12.04 -18.84 3.40
C ARG A 25 11.59 -19.08 4.85
N THR A 26 12.56 -19.20 5.74
CA THR A 26 12.33 -19.21 7.19
C THR A 26 12.12 -17.78 7.67
N ARG A 27 11.10 -17.57 8.52
CA ARG A 27 10.83 -16.27 9.14
C ARG A 27 11.97 -15.86 10.09
N THR A 28 12.29 -14.58 10.08
CA THR A 28 13.42 -13.96 10.80
C THR A 28 12.98 -12.91 11.82
N HIS A 29 11.66 -12.72 11.99
CA HIS A 29 11.03 -11.69 12.81
C HIS A 29 11.28 -10.25 12.34
N ARG A 30 11.57 -10.06 11.05
CA ARG A 30 11.71 -8.74 10.44
C ARG A 30 10.40 -8.33 9.77
N SER A 31 9.87 -7.18 10.14
CA SER A 31 8.68 -6.56 9.55
C SER A 31 9.08 -5.50 8.51
N HIS A 32 8.10 -4.88 7.85
CA HIS A 32 8.32 -3.75 6.96
C HIS A 32 9.01 -2.55 7.63
N ASP A 33 8.85 -2.37 8.94
CA ASP A 33 9.58 -1.35 9.71
C ASP A 33 11.08 -1.63 9.79
N ASP A 34 11.49 -2.89 9.64
CA ASP A 34 12.90 -3.31 9.62
C ASP A 34 13.52 -3.28 8.20
N ALA A 35 12.77 -2.79 7.20
CA ALA A 35 13.20 -2.81 5.81
C ALA A 35 14.34 -1.81 5.57
N ASP A 36 15.45 -2.29 5.01
CA ASP A 36 16.54 -1.41 4.66
C ASP A 36 16.21 -0.52 3.45
N ASP A 37 17.05 0.50 3.28
CA ASP A 37 16.88 1.53 2.26
C ASP A 37 17.30 1.10 0.85
N THR A 38 17.79 -0.14 0.67
CA THR A 38 18.31 -0.67 -0.60
C THR A 38 17.43 -1.78 -1.17
N LEU A 39 17.13 -2.81 -0.38
CA LEU A 39 16.29 -3.95 -0.75
C LEU A 39 14.81 -3.65 -0.49
N GLY A 40 14.51 -2.96 0.62
CA GLY A 40 13.14 -2.72 1.05
C GLY A 40 12.46 -3.98 1.60
N THR A 41 11.13 -4.01 1.54
CA THR A 41 10.29 -5.03 2.20
C THR A 41 10.33 -6.41 1.55
N VAL A 42 10.88 -6.54 0.34
CA VAL A 42 11.10 -7.85 -0.30
C VAL A 42 12.00 -8.77 0.54
N ALA A 43 12.84 -8.19 1.41
CA ALA A 43 13.77 -8.89 2.28
C ALA A 43 13.22 -9.15 3.70
N THR A 44 11.98 -8.74 4.00
CA THR A 44 11.34 -8.90 5.32
C THR A 44 10.40 -10.11 5.32
N ASP A 45 9.92 -10.50 6.50
CA ASP A 45 8.96 -11.60 6.63
C ASP A 45 7.58 -11.25 6.07
N ASP A 46 7.27 -9.94 5.97
CA ASP A 46 6.00 -9.45 5.42
C ASP A 46 5.86 -9.82 3.92
N ALA A 47 6.97 -10.06 3.22
CA ALA A 47 6.96 -10.58 1.85
C ALA A 47 6.45 -12.04 1.75
N ILE A 48 6.52 -12.83 2.82
CA ILE A 48 6.16 -14.26 2.78
C ILE A 48 4.64 -14.40 2.78
N GLY A 49 4.09 -14.75 1.62
CA GLY A 49 2.65 -14.90 1.45
C GLY A 49 1.93 -13.57 1.21
N PHE A 50 2.66 -12.52 0.84
CA PHE A 50 2.08 -11.21 0.56
C PHE A 50 1.04 -11.27 -0.57
N ASP A 51 -0.20 -10.88 -0.26
CA ASP A 51 -1.29 -10.65 -1.20
C ASP A 51 -2.12 -9.42 -0.75
N PRO A 52 -2.10 -8.30 -1.50
CA PRO A 52 -2.84 -7.10 -1.14
C PRO A 52 -4.34 -7.18 -1.50
N PHE A 53 -4.76 -8.11 -2.36
CA PHE A 53 -6.12 -8.13 -2.91
C PHE A 53 -7.22 -8.41 -1.88
N PRO A 54 -7.04 -9.31 -0.88
CA PRO A 54 -8.04 -9.52 0.16
C PRO A 54 -8.41 -8.24 0.91
N LEU A 55 -7.41 -7.47 1.36
CA LEU A 55 -7.63 -6.21 2.07
C LEU A 55 -8.22 -5.13 1.16
N LEU A 56 -7.69 -4.95 -0.06
CA LEU A 56 -8.22 -3.96 -1.00
C LEU A 56 -9.68 -4.22 -1.36
N ARG A 57 -10.05 -5.50 -1.55
CA ARG A 57 -11.43 -5.92 -1.83
C ARG A 57 -12.34 -5.66 -0.63
N ALA A 58 -11.86 -5.91 0.58
CA ALA A 58 -12.60 -5.65 1.81
C ALA A 58 -12.88 -4.15 2.00
N LEU A 59 -11.86 -3.31 1.84
CA LEU A 59 -12.01 -1.85 1.89
C LEU A 59 -13.02 -1.35 0.85
N ALA A 60 -12.89 -1.78 -0.40
CA ALA A 60 -13.82 -1.41 -1.47
C ALA A 60 -15.26 -1.87 -1.18
N ARG A 61 -15.45 -3.10 -0.67
CA ARG A 61 -16.77 -3.65 -0.32
C ARG A 61 -17.47 -2.83 0.77
N HIS A 62 -16.71 -2.28 1.71
CA HIS A 62 -17.22 -1.43 2.78
C HIS A 62 -17.33 0.05 2.38
N GLY A 63 -17.00 0.39 1.14
CA GLY A 63 -17.10 1.76 0.61
C GLY A 63 -15.99 2.68 1.10
N ALA A 64 -14.86 2.13 1.58
CA ALA A 64 -13.72 2.91 2.00
C ALA A 64 -12.95 3.46 0.79
N GLU A 65 -12.83 4.78 0.68
CA GLU A 65 -12.04 5.43 -0.36
C GLU A 65 -10.56 5.51 0.03
N VAL A 66 -9.80 4.47 -0.33
CA VAL A 66 -8.34 4.42 -0.17
C VAL A 66 -7.63 4.47 -1.52
N VAL A 67 -6.41 5.00 -1.53
CA VAL A 67 -5.52 5.10 -2.69
C VAL A 67 -4.21 4.41 -2.37
N VAL A 68 -3.89 3.37 -3.12
CA VAL A 68 -2.61 2.66 -3.00
C VAL A 68 -1.46 3.58 -3.39
N MET A 69 -0.43 3.62 -2.57
CA MET A 69 0.83 4.30 -2.82
C MET A 69 2.02 3.32 -2.77
N GLY A 70 3.23 3.83 -2.54
CA GLY A 70 4.41 2.98 -2.34
C GLY A 70 4.78 2.15 -3.56
N GLN A 71 5.29 0.95 -3.33
CA GLN A 71 5.79 0.10 -4.41
C GLN A 71 4.66 -0.71 -5.10
N VAL A 72 3.55 -1.00 -4.43
CA VAL A 72 2.37 -1.58 -5.08
C VAL A 72 1.84 -0.65 -6.18
N ALA A 73 1.76 0.66 -5.92
CA ALA A 73 1.43 1.64 -6.97
C ALA A 73 2.47 1.67 -8.10
N GLY A 74 3.76 1.49 -7.77
CA GLY A 74 4.83 1.36 -8.77
C GLY A 74 4.62 0.18 -9.70
N ILE A 75 4.27 -0.98 -9.16
CA ILE A 75 3.97 -2.21 -9.93
C ILE A 75 2.74 -2.01 -10.81
N LEU A 76 1.68 -1.38 -10.28
CA LEU A 76 0.49 -1.01 -11.08
C LEU A 76 0.87 -0.11 -12.27
N HIS A 77 1.96 0.65 -12.19
CA HIS A 77 2.53 1.47 -13.29
C HIS A 77 3.60 0.79 -14.14
N GLY A 78 3.95 -0.48 -13.89
CA GLY A 78 4.94 -1.21 -14.69
C GLY A 78 6.25 -1.55 -13.99
N SER A 79 6.51 -1.04 -12.79
CA SER A 79 7.77 -1.31 -12.07
C SER A 79 7.96 -2.81 -11.85
N ARG A 80 9.19 -3.28 -12.09
CA ARG A 80 9.56 -4.69 -11.95
C ARG A 80 10.04 -5.04 -10.55
N GLU A 81 10.39 -4.04 -9.73
CA GLU A 81 10.78 -4.23 -8.34
C GLU A 81 9.61 -4.74 -7.48
N LEU A 82 9.87 -5.78 -6.70
CA LEU A 82 8.88 -6.39 -5.80
C LEU A 82 8.86 -5.69 -4.43
N THR A 83 7.80 -5.94 -3.67
CA THR A 83 7.57 -5.39 -2.33
C THR A 83 6.74 -6.37 -1.51
N GLY A 84 6.96 -6.38 -0.19
CA GLY A 84 6.25 -7.24 0.77
C GLY A 84 5.23 -6.51 1.63
N ASP A 85 4.91 -5.27 1.31
CA ASP A 85 4.05 -4.37 2.08
C ASP A 85 3.02 -3.65 1.21
N LEU A 86 1.97 -3.16 1.83
CA LEU A 86 0.92 -2.36 1.20
C LEU A 86 0.80 -1.02 1.90
N ASP A 87 1.08 0.06 1.16
CA ASP A 87 0.89 1.42 1.63
C ASP A 87 -0.38 2.05 1.06
N LEU A 88 -1.17 2.69 1.91
CA LEU A 88 -2.45 3.30 1.58
C LEU A 88 -2.45 4.78 1.99
N LEU A 89 -3.08 5.60 1.17
CA LEU A 89 -3.49 6.97 1.50
C LEU A 89 -5.01 7.07 1.50
N TRP A 90 -5.55 7.91 2.37
CA TRP A 90 -6.95 8.30 2.33
C TRP A 90 -7.08 9.76 2.81
N THR A 91 -8.26 10.35 2.63
CA THR A 91 -8.43 11.80 2.80
C THR A 91 -8.30 12.30 4.24
N GLY A 92 -8.43 11.43 5.24
CA GLY A 92 -8.60 11.83 6.64
C GLY A 92 -10.00 12.37 6.95
N ASP A 93 -10.95 12.28 6.01
CA ASP A 93 -12.33 12.72 6.23
C ASP A 93 -13.02 11.84 7.28
N ALA A 94 -13.45 12.43 8.40
CA ALA A 94 -14.17 11.72 9.45
C ALA A 94 -15.40 10.96 8.93
N GLY A 95 -16.02 11.40 7.83
CA GLY A 95 -17.12 10.69 7.17
C GLY A 95 -16.74 9.33 6.57
N GLN A 96 -15.46 9.09 6.27
CA GLN A 96 -14.93 7.84 5.72
C GLN A 96 -14.42 6.87 6.79
N ALA A 97 -14.12 7.36 8.00
CA ALA A 97 -13.48 6.58 9.06
C ALA A 97 -14.25 5.29 9.42
N ALA A 98 -15.59 5.32 9.39
CA ALA A 98 -16.42 4.13 9.64
C ALA A 98 -16.29 3.06 8.55
N ALA A 99 -16.15 3.46 7.30
CA ALA A 99 -15.94 2.54 6.18
C ALA A 99 -14.54 1.90 6.25
N LEU A 100 -13.51 2.70 6.56
CA LEU A 100 -12.15 2.17 6.79
C LEU A 100 -12.14 1.14 7.92
N ALA A 101 -12.67 1.51 9.09
CA ALA A 101 -12.71 0.62 10.24
C ALA A 101 -13.46 -0.69 9.93
N ALA A 102 -14.61 -0.62 9.25
CA ALA A 102 -15.35 -1.81 8.85
C ALA A 102 -14.57 -2.69 7.86
N GLY A 103 -13.89 -2.08 6.89
CA GLY A 103 -13.07 -2.80 5.91
C GLY A 103 -11.91 -3.55 6.55
N PHE A 104 -11.10 -2.87 7.37
CA PHE A 104 -10.01 -3.48 8.13
C PHE A 104 -10.50 -4.56 9.12
N ALA A 105 -11.58 -4.29 9.85
CA ALA A 105 -12.15 -5.26 10.80
C ALA A 105 -12.67 -6.53 10.10
N SER A 106 -13.21 -6.41 8.89
CA SER A 106 -13.76 -7.55 8.14
C SER A 106 -12.72 -8.60 7.73
N VAL A 107 -11.44 -8.21 7.72
CA VAL A 107 -10.29 -9.10 7.46
C VAL A 107 -9.44 -9.35 8.71
N ALA A 108 -10.02 -9.09 9.89
CA ALA A 108 -9.37 -9.26 11.19
C ALA A 108 -8.00 -8.56 11.27
N ALA A 109 -7.93 -7.32 10.78
CA ALA A 109 -6.70 -6.55 10.85
C ALA A 109 -6.35 -6.17 12.30
N ASP A 110 -5.10 -6.40 12.68
CA ASP A 110 -4.50 -5.80 13.86
C ASP A 110 -3.99 -4.41 13.50
N LEU A 111 -4.31 -3.40 14.32
CA LEU A 111 -3.88 -2.02 14.10
C LEU A 111 -2.94 -1.54 15.23
N THR A 112 -1.93 -0.75 14.86
CA THR A 112 -1.08 -0.03 15.82
C THR A 112 -0.95 1.44 15.46
N ASP A 113 -0.66 2.28 16.46
CA ASP A 113 -0.18 3.64 16.25
C ASP A 113 1.29 3.65 15.77
N ASP A 114 1.84 4.84 15.52
CA ASP A 114 3.23 5.02 15.04
C ASP A 114 4.31 4.60 16.05
N ASP A 115 3.93 4.42 17.32
CA ASP A 115 4.81 3.90 18.38
C ASP A 115 4.64 2.37 18.56
N GLY A 116 3.90 1.71 17.69
CA GLY A 116 3.63 0.27 17.75
C GLY A 116 2.64 -0.13 18.85
N ARG A 117 1.89 0.81 19.45
CA ARG A 117 0.88 0.48 20.45
C ARG A 117 -0.40 0.01 19.78
N PRO A 118 -1.01 -1.11 20.22
CA PRO A 118 -2.28 -1.56 19.68
C PRO A 118 -3.38 -0.50 19.81
N VAL A 119 -4.11 -0.29 18.73
CA VAL A 119 -5.30 0.56 18.70
C VAL A 119 -6.50 -0.25 18.24
N ALA A 120 -7.70 0.16 18.62
CA ALA A 120 -8.92 -0.55 18.23
C ALA A 120 -9.18 -0.39 16.73
N CYS A 121 -9.73 -1.40 16.06
CA CYS A 121 -10.19 -1.28 14.68
C CYS A 121 -11.57 -0.60 14.63
N ASP A 122 -11.62 0.66 15.06
CA ASP A 122 -12.82 1.49 15.10
C ASP A 122 -12.56 2.87 14.46
N PRO A 123 -13.61 3.68 14.20
CA PRO A 123 -13.45 4.95 13.51
C PRO A 123 -12.54 5.95 14.23
N ALA A 124 -12.39 5.87 15.56
CA ALA A 124 -11.59 6.82 16.33
C ALA A 124 -10.09 6.64 16.08
N SER A 125 -9.64 5.40 15.84
CA SER A 125 -8.24 5.13 15.47
C SER A 125 -7.85 5.77 14.13
N PHE A 126 -8.80 5.91 13.21
CA PHE A 126 -8.59 6.62 11.94
C PHE A 126 -8.63 8.16 12.09
N ALA A 127 -8.69 8.70 13.31
CA ALA A 127 -8.35 10.11 13.54
C ALA A 127 -6.82 10.34 13.60
N LEU A 128 -6.03 9.27 13.75
CA LEU A 128 -4.57 9.35 13.72
C LEU A 128 -4.07 9.69 12.31
N PRO A 129 -2.99 10.48 12.18
CA PRO A 129 -2.40 10.77 10.87
C PRO A 129 -1.94 9.52 10.10
N LYS A 130 -1.57 8.47 10.85
CA LYS A 130 -1.16 7.16 10.36
C LYS A 130 -1.63 6.08 11.32
N VAL A 131 -2.07 4.96 10.77
CA VAL A 131 -2.16 3.67 11.48
C VAL A 131 -1.36 2.64 10.70
N GLN A 132 -0.66 1.76 11.40
CA GLN A 132 -0.06 0.58 10.79
C GLN A 132 -1.07 -0.56 10.90
N PHE A 133 -1.09 -1.44 9.91
CA PHE A 133 -2.00 -2.57 9.90
C PHE A 133 -1.26 -3.87 9.60
N ARG A 134 -1.81 -4.97 10.10
CA ARG A 134 -1.42 -6.33 9.76
C ARG A 134 -2.65 -7.19 9.59
N THR A 135 -2.69 -7.94 8.50
CA THR A 135 -3.70 -8.97 8.20
C THR A 135 -2.99 -10.31 7.98
N ALA A 136 -3.75 -11.35 7.60
CA ALA A 136 -3.16 -12.64 7.26
C ALA A 136 -2.19 -12.56 6.07
N ASP A 137 -2.49 -11.69 5.09
CA ASP A 137 -1.82 -11.70 3.78
C ASP A 137 -1.11 -10.37 3.45
N ALA A 138 -1.32 -9.31 4.23
CA ALA A 138 -0.69 -8.01 3.98
C ALA A 138 -0.49 -7.20 5.27
N SER A 139 0.56 -6.39 5.29
CA SER A 139 0.81 -5.36 6.30
C SER A 139 1.39 -4.11 5.67
N GLY A 140 1.32 -2.98 6.37
CA GLY A 140 1.90 -1.72 5.96
C GLY A 140 1.20 -0.54 6.61
N ASP A 141 1.27 0.63 5.95
CA ASP A 141 0.80 1.89 6.49
C ASP A 141 -0.50 2.37 5.84
N CYS A 142 -1.42 2.92 6.65
CA CYS A 142 -2.57 3.68 6.17
C CYS A 142 -2.49 5.13 6.66
N CYS A 143 -2.20 6.03 5.73
CA CYS A 143 -1.78 7.40 6.00
C CYS A 143 -2.81 8.44 5.52
N THR A 144 -2.76 9.63 6.12
CA THR A 144 -3.55 10.81 5.74
C THR A 144 -2.65 11.96 5.28
N PRO A 145 -3.21 13.01 4.65
CA PRO A 145 -2.49 14.27 4.41
C PRO A 145 -1.98 14.99 5.68
N ALA A 146 -2.39 14.58 6.88
CA ALA A 146 -1.98 15.22 8.13
C ALA A 146 -0.55 14.87 8.57
N LEU A 147 0.08 13.86 7.96
CA LEU A 147 1.51 13.59 8.15
C LEU A 147 2.39 14.72 7.57
N PRO A 148 3.65 14.87 8.05
CA PRO A 148 4.56 15.90 7.59
C PRO A 148 5.18 15.56 6.22
N TRP A 149 4.39 15.69 5.14
CA TRP A 149 4.80 15.37 3.76
C TRP A 149 5.70 16.42 3.07
N GLY A 150 6.20 17.42 3.81
CA GLY A 150 6.87 18.58 3.24
C GLY A 150 5.95 19.37 2.30
N ASP A 151 6.49 19.82 1.15
CA ASP A 151 5.74 20.61 0.16
C ASP A 151 4.91 19.76 -0.83
N LEU A 152 4.68 18.48 -0.53
CA LEU A 152 3.88 17.60 -1.37
C LEU A 152 2.38 17.88 -1.17
N PRO A 153 1.62 18.22 -2.24
CA PRO A 153 0.20 18.48 -2.13
C PRO A 153 -0.61 17.17 -2.12
N ILE A 154 -0.54 16.42 -1.02
CA ILE A 154 -1.14 15.07 -0.93
C ILE A 154 -2.65 15.06 -1.20
N ALA A 155 -3.38 16.11 -0.78
CA ALA A 155 -4.79 16.25 -1.11
C ALA A 155 -5.05 16.28 -2.63
N ASP A 156 -4.20 16.98 -3.39
CA ASP A 156 -4.30 17.02 -4.83
C ASP A 156 -3.91 15.68 -5.48
N PHE A 157 -2.98 14.94 -4.89
CA PHE A 157 -2.60 13.60 -5.35
C PHE A 157 -3.77 12.63 -5.24
N LEU A 158 -4.51 12.67 -4.13
CA LEU A 158 -5.72 11.87 -3.91
C LEU A 158 -6.81 12.19 -4.95
N ALA A 159 -6.96 13.47 -5.34
CA ALA A 159 -7.92 13.89 -6.35
C ALA A 159 -7.56 13.44 -7.78
N ARG A 160 -6.27 13.22 -8.07
CA ARG A 160 -5.75 12.77 -9.37
C ARG A 160 -5.49 11.26 -9.45
N ARG A 161 -5.93 10.49 -8.47
CA ARG A 161 -5.76 9.04 -8.43
C ARG A 161 -6.16 8.36 -9.73
N ARG A 162 -5.45 7.28 -10.06
CA ARG A 162 -5.84 6.34 -11.11
C ARG A 162 -6.77 5.29 -10.53
N THR A 163 -7.57 4.68 -11.40
CA THR A 163 -8.46 3.56 -11.04
C THR A 163 -8.18 2.42 -12.00
N ALA A 164 -8.05 1.21 -11.46
CA ALA A 164 -8.00 -0.04 -12.21
C ALA A 164 -9.02 -1.04 -11.64
N ARG A 165 -9.63 -1.85 -12.49
CA ARG A 165 -10.63 -2.85 -12.12
C ARG A 165 -9.97 -4.20 -11.81
N ALA A 166 -10.24 -4.75 -10.62
CA ALA A 166 -9.82 -6.08 -10.18
C ALA A 166 -11.05 -6.89 -9.75
N ASP A 167 -11.32 -8.06 -10.31
CA ASP A 167 -12.38 -9.00 -9.87
C ASP A 167 -13.72 -8.31 -9.45
N GLY A 168 -14.17 -7.31 -10.20
CA GLY A 168 -15.43 -6.61 -9.92
C GLY A 168 -15.37 -5.46 -8.90
N PHE A 169 -14.21 -5.10 -8.36
CA PHE A 169 -14.02 -3.91 -7.51
C PHE A 169 -12.93 -2.97 -8.06
N ASP A 170 -13.01 -1.70 -7.69
CA ASP A 170 -12.03 -0.69 -8.13
C ASP A 170 -10.84 -0.63 -7.16
N VAL A 171 -9.63 -0.66 -7.71
CA VAL A 171 -8.38 -0.35 -7.02
C VAL A 171 -7.98 1.06 -7.42
N HIS A 172 -7.96 1.98 -6.45
CA HIS A 172 -7.41 3.30 -6.68
C HIS A 172 -5.94 3.35 -6.29
N TYR A 173 -5.12 4.08 -7.06
CA TYR A 173 -3.68 4.18 -6.81
C TYR A 173 -3.13 5.52 -7.28
N LEU A 174 -2.02 5.97 -6.70
CA LEU A 174 -1.41 7.25 -7.05
C LEU A 174 -1.05 7.33 -8.54
N ASP A 175 -1.18 8.53 -9.11
CA ASP A 175 -0.65 8.81 -10.44
C ASP A 175 0.88 8.63 -10.48
N ARG A 176 1.40 8.24 -11.65
CA ARG A 176 2.84 7.96 -11.83
C ARG A 176 3.69 9.17 -11.51
N ALA A 177 3.30 10.36 -11.96
CA ALA A 177 4.08 11.58 -11.74
C ALA A 177 4.11 11.97 -10.25
N ASP A 178 2.98 11.81 -9.57
CA ASP A 178 2.86 12.07 -8.13
C ASP A 178 3.67 11.06 -7.30
N LEU A 179 3.66 9.78 -7.70
CA LEU A 179 4.48 8.73 -7.07
C LEU A 179 5.99 8.99 -7.24
N ILE A 180 6.42 9.39 -8.44
CA ILE A 180 7.83 9.78 -8.70
C ILE A 180 8.21 10.99 -7.84
N ARG A 181 7.34 12.00 -7.75
CA ARG A 181 7.58 13.19 -6.93
C ARG A 181 7.72 12.83 -5.45
N MET A 182 6.86 11.95 -4.94
CA MET A 182 6.92 11.47 -3.56
C MET A 182 8.24 10.74 -3.27
N ARG A 183 8.65 9.81 -4.14
CA ARG A 183 9.91 9.07 -4.01
C ARG A 183 11.14 9.97 -3.98
N ARG A 184 11.18 10.99 -4.86
CA ARG A 184 12.28 11.96 -4.90
C ARG A 184 12.33 12.85 -3.66
N ALA A 185 11.18 13.17 -3.06
CA ALA A 185 11.13 13.93 -1.81
C ALA A 185 11.65 13.12 -0.61
N VAL A 186 11.35 11.81 -0.57
CA VAL A 186 11.87 10.90 0.49
C VAL A 186 13.37 10.64 0.30
N GLY A 187 13.82 10.39 -0.93
CA GLY A 187 15.24 10.39 -1.29
C GLY A 187 16.08 9.19 -0.84
N ARG A 188 15.48 8.13 -0.28
CA ARG A 188 16.22 6.89 0.03
C ARG A 188 16.74 6.22 -1.25
N PRO A 189 17.89 5.50 -1.22
CA PRO A 189 18.42 4.79 -2.39
C PRO A 189 17.40 3.97 -3.19
N LYS A 190 16.56 3.16 -2.53
CA LYS A 190 15.47 2.41 -3.18
C LYS A 190 14.45 3.32 -3.86
N ASP A 191 14.06 4.42 -3.21
CA ASP A 191 13.04 5.33 -3.76
C ASP A 191 13.54 6.05 -5.00
N LEU A 192 14.80 6.51 -5.00
CA LEU A 192 15.43 7.15 -6.17
C LEU A 192 15.58 6.17 -7.34
N ARG A 193 16.01 4.92 -7.07
CA ARG A 193 16.11 3.87 -8.09
C ARG A 193 14.75 3.57 -8.71
N ARG A 194 13.73 3.36 -7.88
CA ARG A 194 12.35 3.08 -8.30
C ARG A 194 11.70 4.27 -9.02
N ALA A 195 12.05 5.50 -8.66
CA ALA A 195 11.63 6.69 -9.42
C ALA A 195 12.27 6.72 -10.82
N ALA A 196 13.57 6.44 -10.92
CA ALA A 196 14.29 6.41 -12.18
C ALA A 196 13.80 5.30 -13.13
N GLU A 197 13.43 4.12 -12.60
CA GLU A 197 12.78 3.06 -13.38
C GLU A 197 11.45 3.56 -13.96
N LEU A 198 10.62 4.20 -13.12
CA LEU A 198 9.37 4.77 -13.57
C LEU A 198 9.55 5.95 -14.50
N ASP A 199 10.65 6.70 -14.53
CA ASP A 199 10.85 7.76 -15.55
C ASP A 199 11.04 7.17 -16.95
N GLN A 200 11.68 6.01 -17.06
CA GLN A 200 12.09 5.41 -18.33
C GLN A 200 10.95 4.78 -19.15
N GLY A 201 9.73 4.73 -18.59
CA GLY A 201 8.54 4.24 -19.29
C GLY A 201 8.59 2.74 -19.52
N VAL A 202 8.62 2.00 -18.41
CA VAL A 202 8.61 0.53 -18.34
C VAL A 202 7.63 -0.11 -19.32
#